data_AF-A0AAU3N9W4-F1
#
_entry.id   AF-A0AAU3N9W4-F1
#
_cell.length_a   1.000
_cell.length_b   1.000
_cell.length_c   1.000
_cell.angle_alpha   90.00
_cell.angle_beta   90.00
_cell.angle_gamma   90.00
#
_symmetry.space_group_name_H-M   'P 1'
#
loop_
_entity.id
_entity.type
_entity.pdbx_description
1 polymer ?
#
loop_
_entity_poly.entity_id
_entity_poly.type
_entity_poly.pdbx_seq_one_letter_code
_entity_poly.pdbx_strand_id
1 'polypeptide(L)'
;MSDSFPGDQAVRLDLPDLLADIRRRPGAYGLDGTFWCYAAYLNGYHEGSGRTALAGFREWLAEELGHGTNLIWEALALRLVLPAVDASRFWSLTADEDAAAVTGLFNLLGQFRESRTSSDQTGTYGSTRTAPAREVTNG
;
A
#
# COMPACT_ATOMS: atom_id res chain seq x y z
N MET A 1 38.48 11.51 -16.85
CA MET A 1 38.02 10.26 -16.22
C MET A 1 37.08 10.66 -15.10
N SER A 2 35.79 10.73 -15.42
CA SER A 2 34.76 10.97 -14.40
C SER A 2 34.32 9.61 -13.92
N ASP A 3 34.77 9.23 -12.73
CA ASP A 3 34.24 8.08 -12.01
C ASP A 3 32.83 8.46 -11.56
N SER A 4 31.86 8.06 -12.38
CA SER A 4 30.44 8.21 -12.07
C SER A 4 30.12 7.15 -11.03
N PHE A 5 30.11 7.54 -9.75
CA PHE A 5 29.68 6.66 -8.67
C PHE A 5 28.28 6.09 -9.02
N PRO A 6 28.10 4.77 -9.01
CA PRO A 6 26.80 4.14 -9.26
C PRO A 6 25.89 4.22 -8.02
N GLY A 7 25.84 5.39 -7.38
CA GLY A 7 24.99 5.68 -6.22
C GLY A 7 23.79 6.57 -6.54
N ASP A 8 23.75 7.18 -7.74
CA ASP A 8 22.70 8.13 -8.14
C ASP A 8 21.48 7.46 -8.80
N GLN A 9 21.53 6.14 -8.97
CA GLN A 9 20.34 5.32 -9.15
C GLN A 9 20.14 4.47 -7.91
N ALA A 10 19.71 5.09 -6.82
CA ALA A 10 18.69 4.41 -6.03
C ALA A 10 17.57 4.14 -7.02
N VAL A 11 17.56 2.94 -7.60
CA VAL A 11 16.48 2.46 -8.45
C VAL A 11 15.23 2.77 -7.64
N ARG A 12 14.46 3.77 -8.07
CA ARG A 12 13.15 4.03 -7.52
C ARG A 12 12.31 2.86 -7.99
N LEU A 13 12.50 1.72 -7.31
CA LEU A 13 11.66 0.56 -7.49
C LEU A 13 10.27 1.05 -7.14
N ASP A 14 9.36 0.97 -8.10
CA ASP A 14 7.95 1.08 -7.79
C ASP A 14 7.64 0.13 -6.64
N LEU A 15 6.70 0.50 -5.77
CA LEU A 15 6.30 -0.29 -4.61
C LEU A 15 6.22 -1.82 -4.88
N PRO A 16 5.67 -2.35 -6.00
CA PRO A 16 5.72 -3.78 -6.31
C PRO A 16 7.12 -4.38 -6.38
N ASP A 17 8.02 -3.77 -7.14
CA ASP A 17 9.38 -4.28 -7.32
C ASP A 17 10.17 -4.19 -6.01
N LEU A 18 9.91 -3.13 -5.22
CA LEU A 18 10.46 -2.98 -3.89
C LEU A 18 10.00 -4.11 -2.95
N LEU A 19 8.70 -4.39 -2.93
CA LEU A 19 8.12 -5.43 -2.10
C LEU A 19 8.63 -6.83 -2.51
N ALA A 20 8.78 -7.08 -3.81
CA ALA A 20 9.33 -8.33 -4.34
C ALA A 20 10.82 -8.51 -3.97
N ASP A 21 11.61 -7.43 -4.07
CA ASP A 21 13.03 -7.48 -3.73
C ASP A 21 13.27 -7.60 -2.21
N ILE A 22 12.45 -6.94 -1.39
CA ILE A 22 12.45 -7.11 0.07
C ILE A 22 12.14 -8.55 0.45
N ARG A 23 11.12 -9.19 -0.16
CA ARG A 23 10.83 -10.62 0.10
C ARG A 23 12.00 -11.52 -0.27
N ARG A 24 12.78 -11.14 -1.29
CA ARG A 24 13.92 -11.91 -1.75
C ARG A 24 15.16 -11.73 -0.87
N ARG A 25 15.37 -10.53 -0.30
CA ARG A 25 16.58 -10.16 0.43
C ARG A 25 16.28 -9.21 1.61
N PRO A 26 15.55 -9.64 2.65
CA PRO A 26 15.17 -8.76 3.75
C PRO A 26 16.38 -8.16 4.49
N GLY A 27 17.45 -8.96 4.66
CA GLY A 27 18.68 -8.50 5.30
C GLY A 27 19.44 -7.41 4.55
N ALA A 28 19.25 -7.25 3.23
CA ALA A 28 19.88 -6.17 2.46
C ALA A 28 19.27 -4.79 2.78
N TYR A 29 18.05 -4.78 3.32
CA TYR A 29 17.30 -3.57 3.71
C TYR A 29 17.33 -3.33 5.23
N GLY A 30 18.13 -4.11 5.99
CA GLY A 30 18.18 -4.03 7.44
C GLY A 30 16.90 -4.52 8.12
N LEU A 31 16.08 -5.32 7.43
CA LEU A 31 14.86 -5.89 7.96
C LEU A 31 15.20 -7.21 8.67
N ASP A 32 14.89 -7.28 9.97
CA ASP A 32 15.11 -8.43 10.83
C ASP A 32 13.99 -9.48 10.75
N GLY A 33 12.95 -9.21 9.95
CA GLY A 33 11.78 -10.07 9.80
C GLY A 33 10.60 -9.63 10.66
N THR A 34 10.76 -8.64 11.54
CA THR A 34 9.68 -8.15 12.41
C THR A 34 8.73 -7.23 11.67
N PHE A 35 7.43 -7.32 11.97
CA PHE A 35 6.41 -6.46 11.41
C PHE A 35 6.72 -4.97 11.61
N TRP A 36 7.25 -4.61 12.78
CA TRP A 36 7.64 -3.25 13.10
C TRP A 36 8.71 -2.70 12.16
N CYS A 37 9.78 -3.47 11.87
CA CYS A 37 10.81 -3.03 10.94
C CYS A 37 10.27 -2.80 9.53
N TYR A 38 9.36 -3.65 9.05
CA TYR A 38 8.68 -3.45 7.77
C TYR A 38 7.78 -2.21 7.77
N ALA A 39 7.04 -1.99 8.86
CA ALA A 39 6.18 -0.82 9.00
C ALA A 39 6.98 0.49 9.02
N ALA A 40 8.06 0.54 9.79
CA ALA A 40 8.96 1.68 9.85
C ALA A 40 9.60 1.97 8.48
N TYR A 41 10.03 0.93 7.76
CA TYR A 41 10.57 1.07 6.41
C TYR A 41 9.55 1.64 5.42
N LEU A 42 8.32 1.10 5.42
CA LEU A 42 7.24 1.58 4.55
C LEU A 42 6.83 3.02 4.86
N ASN A 43 6.84 3.40 6.14
CA ASN A 43 6.60 4.78 6.53
C ASN A 43 7.72 5.71 6.00
N GLY A 44 8.98 5.29 6.13
CA GLY A 44 10.11 6.03 5.53
C GLY A 44 10.01 6.14 4.01
N TYR A 45 9.59 5.08 3.33
CA TYR A 45 9.34 5.10 1.88
C TYR A 45 8.20 6.06 1.50
N HIS A 46 7.10 6.05 2.25
CA HIS A 46 5.99 6.98 2.06
C HIS A 46 6.41 8.43 2.20
N GLU A 47 7.19 8.76 3.23
CA GLU A 47 7.76 10.10 3.42
C GLU A 47 8.70 10.47 2.26
N GLY A 48 9.60 9.57 1.88
CA GLY A 48 10.55 9.76 0.77
C GLY A 48 9.91 9.85 -0.63
N SER A 49 8.70 9.32 -0.78
CA SER A 49 7.92 9.42 -2.03
C SER A 49 7.09 10.70 -2.13
N GLY A 50 7.19 11.61 -1.15
CA GLY A 50 6.35 12.81 -1.07
C GLY A 50 4.93 12.50 -0.61
N ARG A 51 4.76 11.50 0.28
CA ARG A 51 3.48 11.06 0.85
C ARG A 51 2.47 10.53 -0.17
N THR A 52 2.95 9.92 -1.25
CA THR A 52 2.10 9.40 -2.34
C THR A 52 1.96 7.87 -2.33
N ALA A 53 2.98 7.14 -1.85
CA ALA A 53 3.03 5.68 -1.97
C ALA A 53 1.90 4.96 -1.21
N LEU A 54 1.60 5.43 0.00
CA LEU A 54 0.56 4.92 0.91
C LEU A 54 -0.59 5.91 1.11
N ALA A 55 -0.72 6.91 0.23
CA ALA A 55 -1.82 7.87 0.32
C ALA A 55 -3.17 7.14 0.22
N GLY A 56 -4.02 7.28 1.24
CA GLY A 56 -5.32 6.61 1.31
C GLY A 56 -5.28 5.16 1.84
N PHE A 57 -4.09 4.62 2.15
CA PHE A 57 -3.98 3.23 2.61
C PHE A 57 -4.63 3.03 3.99
N ARG A 58 -4.46 3.98 4.90
CA ARG A 58 -5.05 3.94 6.24
C ARG A 58 -6.58 3.97 6.18
N GLU A 59 -7.12 4.85 5.35
CA GLU A 59 -8.55 5.01 5.12
C GLU A 59 -9.14 3.72 4.54
N TRP A 60 -8.48 3.15 3.53
CA TRP A 60 -8.87 1.87 2.96
C TRP A 60 -8.85 0.73 4.01
N LEU A 61 -7.82 0.65 4.87
CA LEU A 61 -7.79 -0.34 5.94
C LEU A 61 -8.94 -0.15 6.96
N ALA A 62 -9.30 1.10 7.26
CA ALA A 62 -10.41 1.40 8.16
C ALA A 62 -11.78 1.06 7.53
N GLU A 63 -11.91 1.22 6.21
CA GLU A 63 -13.09 0.79 5.44
C GLU A 63 -13.22 -0.74 5.43
N GLU A 64 -12.15 -1.47 5.14
CA GLU A 64 -12.11 -2.95 5.19
C GLU A 64 -12.45 -3.49 6.58
N LEU A 65 -11.97 -2.81 7.63
CA LEU A 65 -12.27 -3.18 9.01
C LEU A 65 -13.67 -2.69 9.44
N GLY A 66 -14.30 -1.75 8.72
CA GLY A 66 -15.58 -1.12 9.05
C GLY A 66 -15.57 -0.18 10.27
N HIS A 67 -14.40 0.05 10.88
CA HIS A 67 -14.20 0.93 12.05
C HIS A 67 -12.70 1.22 12.24
N GLY A 68 -12.34 2.14 13.15
CA GLY A 68 -10.94 2.35 13.54
C GLY A 68 -10.20 3.49 12.83
N THR A 69 -10.91 4.48 12.27
CA THR A 69 -10.30 5.71 11.70
C THR A 69 -9.42 6.51 12.67
N ASN A 70 -9.51 6.22 13.97
CA ASN A 70 -8.67 6.79 15.02
C ASN A 70 -7.35 6.02 15.27
N LEU A 71 -7.16 4.87 14.61
CA LEU A 71 -5.95 4.07 14.73
C LEU A 71 -4.94 4.43 13.63
N ILE A 72 -3.65 4.24 13.95
CA ILE A 72 -2.58 4.28 12.96
C ILE A 72 -2.69 3.05 12.03
N TRP A 73 -2.17 3.16 10.81
CA TRP A 73 -2.36 2.14 9.79
C TRP A 73 -1.73 0.80 10.18
N GLU A 74 -0.64 0.81 10.96
CA GLU A 74 0.04 -0.37 11.48
C GLU A 74 -0.88 -1.21 12.36
N ALA A 75 -1.60 -0.54 13.28
CA ALA A 75 -2.54 -1.20 14.17
C ALA A 75 -3.78 -1.72 13.42
N LEU A 76 -4.23 -1.01 12.39
CA LEU A 76 -5.33 -1.46 11.52
C LEU A 76 -4.93 -2.69 10.71
N ALA A 77 -3.74 -2.67 10.10
CA ALA A 77 -3.21 -3.80 9.35
C ALA A 77 -3.06 -5.04 10.24
N LEU A 78 -2.50 -4.87 11.44
CA LEU A 78 -2.36 -5.98 12.39
C LEU A 78 -3.72 -6.56 12.80
N ARG A 79 -4.73 -5.71 13.02
CA ARG A 79 -6.08 -6.14 13.42
C ARG A 79 -6.81 -6.90 12.30
N LEU A 80 -6.54 -6.58 11.04
CA LEU A 80 -7.07 -7.32 9.88
C LEU A 80 -6.37 -8.67 9.69
N VAL A 81 -5.04 -8.73 9.87
CA VAL A 81 -4.26 -9.94 9.61
C VAL A 81 -4.30 -10.92 10.80
N LEU A 82 -4.21 -10.40 12.02
CA LEU A 82 -4.17 -11.16 13.27
C LEU A 82 -5.24 -10.62 14.24
N PRO A 83 -6.53 -10.87 13.99
CA PRO A 83 -7.62 -10.34 14.82
C PRO A 83 -7.60 -10.85 16.27
N ALA A 84 -6.93 -11.97 16.52
CA ALA A 84 -6.75 -12.55 17.85
C ALA A 84 -5.62 -11.89 18.66
N VAL A 85 -4.73 -11.14 18.00
CA VAL A 85 -3.61 -10.44 18.64
C VAL A 85 -4.05 -9.03 18.99
N ASP A 86 -3.68 -8.58 20.19
CA ASP A 86 -3.91 -7.20 20.60
C ASP A 86 -3.10 -6.26 19.70
N ALA A 87 -3.80 -5.42 18.93
CA ALA A 87 -3.19 -4.48 18.02
C ALA A 87 -2.24 -3.49 18.72
N SER A 88 -2.40 -3.26 20.03
CA SER A 88 -1.46 -2.46 20.82
C SER A 88 -0.08 -3.12 20.97
N ARG A 89 0.08 -4.40 20.61
CA ARG A 89 1.35 -5.13 20.71
C ARG A 89 2.12 -5.20 19.40
N PHE A 90 1.82 -4.31 18.43
CA PHE A 90 2.43 -4.34 17.10
C PHE A 90 3.96 -4.20 17.10
N TRP A 91 4.57 -3.73 18.19
CA TRP A 91 6.03 -3.65 18.38
C TRP A 91 6.64 -4.84 19.12
N SER A 92 5.84 -5.81 19.56
CA SER A 92 6.28 -6.94 20.40
C SER A 92 5.48 -8.21 20.09
N LEU A 93 5.53 -8.61 18.82
CA LEU A 93 5.00 -9.86 18.30
C LEU A 93 5.99 -11.01 18.53
N THR A 94 5.48 -12.23 18.54
CA THR A 94 6.30 -13.44 18.45
C THR A 94 6.77 -13.65 17.01
N ALA A 95 7.81 -14.46 16.79
CA ALA A 95 8.34 -14.69 15.44
C ALA A 95 7.30 -15.27 14.45
N ASP A 96 6.37 -16.10 14.93
CA ASP A 96 5.29 -16.65 14.11
C ASP A 96 4.25 -15.58 13.75
N GLU A 97 3.87 -14.75 14.73
CA GLU A 97 2.99 -13.60 14.53
C GLU A 97 3.63 -12.56 13.61
N ASP A 98 4.93 -12.28 13.74
CA ASP A 98 5.67 -11.40 12.84
C ASP A 98 5.64 -11.91 11.41
N ALA A 99 5.93 -13.20 11.20
CA ALA A 99 5.90 -13.80 9.86
C ALA A 99 4.49 -13.74 9.24
N ALA A 100 3.45 -14.02 10.03
CA ALA A 100 2.06 -13.94 9.61
C ALA A 100 1.65 -12.48 9.32
N ALA A 101 2.00 -11.55 10.19
CA ALA A 101 1.71 -10.11 10.06
C ALA A 101 2.39 -9.51 8.84
N VAL A 102 3.67 -9.82 8.60
CA VAL A 102 4.41 -9.40 7.42
C VAL A 102 3.75 -9.96 6.16
N THR A 103 3.44 -11.26 6.14
CA THR A 103 2.77 -11.89 4.98
C THR A 103 1.42 -11.25 4.68
N GLY A 104 0.60 -11.03 5.71
CA GLY A 104 -0.69 -10.37 5.57
C GLY A 104 -0.58 -8.91 5.15
N LEU A 105 0.44 -8.18 5.63
CA LEU A 105 0.71 -6.81 5.20
C LEU A 105 0.95 -6.73 3.68
N PHE A 106 1.76 -7.64 3.13
CA PHE A 106 1.96 -7.71 1.69
C PHE A 106 0.66 -8.00 0.93
N ASN A 107 -0.19 -8.88 1.46
CA ASN A 107 -1.48 -9.19 0.85
C ASN A 107 -2.43 -7.98 0.89
N LEU A 108 -2.47 -7.22 1.99
CA LEU A 108 -3.24 -5.98 2.11
C LEU A 108 -2.76 -4.91 1.12
N LEU A 109 -1.44 -4.74 0.98
CA LEU A 109 -0.86 -3.83 -0.01
C LEU A 109 -1.21 -4.24 -1.45
N GLY A 110 -1.27 -5.55 -1.73
CA GLY A 110 -1.75 -6.07 -3.02
C GLY A 110 -3.22 -5.69 -3.28
N GLN A 111 -4.10 -5.98 -2.32
CA GLN A 111 -5.54 -5.69 -2.42
C GLN A 111 -5.81 -4.19 -2.57
N PHE A 112 -5.19 -3.34 -1.74
CA PHE A 112 -5.33 -1.88 -1.83
C PHE A 112 -5.04 -1.36 -3.25
N ARG A 113 -4.04 -1.92 -3.92
CA ARG A 113 -3.69 -1.52 -5.29
C ARG A 113 -4.72 -1.99 -6.31
N GLU A 114 -5.20 -3.22 -6.17
CA GLU A 114 -6.24 -3.77 -7.04
C GLU A 114 -7.57 -3.00 -6.91
N SER A 115 -7.94 -2.58 -5.70
CA SER A 115 -9.09 -1.70 -5.47
C SER A 115 -8.94 -0.36 -6.18
N ARG A 116 -7.74 0.25 -6.18
CA ARG A 116 -7.49 1.50 -6.90
C ARG A 116 -7.49 1.34 -8.41
N THR A 117 -6.92 0.25 -8.95
CA THR A 117 -6.99 -0.04 -10.38
C THR A 117 -8.44 -0.28 -10.83
N SER A 118 -9.25 -0.95 -10.02
CA SER A 118 -10.67 -1.20 -10.31
C SER A 118 -11.51 0.09 -10.25
N SER A 119 -11.21 1.00 -9.33
CA SER A 119 -11.84 2.32 -9.25
C SER A 119 -11.44 3.24 -10.41
N ASP A 120 -10.21 3.13 -10.91
CA ASP A 120 -9.72 3.94 -12.04
C ASP A 120 -10.37 3.48 -13.37
N GLN A 121 -10.58 2.18 -13.53
CA GLN A 121 -11.25 1.60 -14.71
C GLN A 121 -12.75 1.94 -14.78
N THR A 122 -13.41 2.15 -13.64
CA THR A 122 -14.84 2.54 -13.59
C THR A 122 -15.06 4.04 -13.87
N GLY A 123 -14.03 4.88 -13.74
CA GLY A 123 -14.07 6.30 -14.15
C GLY A 123 -13.98 6.54 -15.66
N THR A 124 -13.46 5.58 -16.43
CA THR A 124 -13.18 5.74 -17.86
C THR A 124 -14.36 5.34 -18.77
N TYR A 125 -15.41 4.70 -18.25
CA TYR A 125 -16.58 4.27 -19.03
C TYR A 125 -17.77 5.26 -19.03
N GLY A 126 -17.59 6.48 -18.52
CA GLY A 126 -18.65 7.46 -18.30
C GLY A 126 -18.60 8.73 -19.15
N SER A 127 -18.04 8.74 -20.36
CA SER A 127 -18.16 9.91 -21.27
C SER A 127 -18.02 9.54 -22.74
N THR A 128 -19.13 9.09 -23.32
CA THR A 128 -19.61 9.56 -24.63
C THR A 128 -20.98 8.93 -24.88
N ARG A 129 -22.04 9.57 -24.39
CA ARG A 129 -23.33 9.51 -25.08
C ARG A 129 -23.63 10.90 -25.60
N THR A 130 -22.88 11.30 -26.63
CA THR A 130 -23.31 12.34 -27.57
C THR A 130 -24.59 11.83 -28.22
N ALA A 131 -25.73 12.25 -27.69
CA ALA A 131 -27.00 12.12 -28.39
C ALA A 131 -26.99 13.14 -29.55
N PRO A 132 -27.23 12.73 -30.81
CA PRO A 132 -27.35 13.69 -31.90
C PRO A 132 -28.61 14.52 -31.72
N ALA A 133 -28.45 15.84 -31.91
CA ALA A 133 -29.52 16.82 -32.00
C ALA A 133 -30.61 16.33 -32.97
N ARG A 134 -31.86 16.31 -32.51
CA ARG A 134 -33.04 16.15 -33.36
C ARG A 134 -33.80 17.46 -33.35
N GLU A 135 -33.33 18.29 -34.27
CA GLU A 135 -34.04 19.26 -35.09
C GLU A 135 -35.53 19.51 -34.75
N VAL A 136 -35.78 20.79 -34.48
CA VAL A 136 -37.06 21.46 -34.57
C VAL A 136 -37.60 21.41 -36.00
N THR A 137 -38.87 21.06 -36.19
CA THR A 137 -39.66 21.53 -37.34
C THR A 137 -41.15 21.50 -37.03
N ASN A 138 -41.76 22.66 -37.27
CA ASN A 138 -43.18 22.96 -37.21
C ASN A 138 -43.98 22.22 -38.29
N GLY A 139 -45.26 21.98 -37.99
CA GLY A 139 -46.32 21.68 -38.95
C GLY A 139 -47.67 21.95 -38.32
#